data_AF-D3G0E4-F1
#
_entry.id   AF-D3G0E4-F1
#
_cell.length_a   1.000
_cell.length_b   1.000
_cell.length_c   1.000
_cell.angle_alpha   90.00
_cell.angle_beta   90.00
_cell.angle_gamma   90.00
#
_symmetry.space_group_name_H-M   'P 1'
#
loop_
_entity.id
_entity.type
_entity.pdbx_description
1 polymer ?
#
loop_
_entity_poly.entity_id
_entity_poly.type
_entity_poly.pdbx_seq_one_letter_code
_entity_poly.pdbx_strand_id
1 'polypeptide(L)' 'MLYVFLLITALSIFFAFKMKKPLMLSVPFAAILVYFVFQIAMVPLGFFETVRFIFDLR' A
#
# COMPACT_ATOMS: atom_id res chain seq x y z
N MET A 1 -0.83 -6.32 11.83
CA MET A 1 -0.65 -5.96 10.41
C MET A 1 -1.11 -7.07 9.46
N LEU A 2 -0.53 -8.26 9.53
CA LEU A 2 -0.83 -9.35 8.57
C LEU A 2 -2.32 -9.79 8.56
N TYR A 3 -2.95 -9.90 9.72
CA TYR A 3 -4.37 -10.24 9.83
C TYR A 3 -5.33 -9.18 9.24
N VAL A 4 -4.95 -7.89 9.28
CA VAL A 4 -5.76 -6.79 8.71
C VAL A 4 -5.75 -6.89 7.19
N PHE A 5 -4.57 -7.13 6.59
CA PHE A 5 -4.44 -7.33 5.15
C PHE A 5 -5.17 -8.59 4.66
N LEU A 6 -5.13 -9.68 5.44
CA LEU A 6 -5.90 -10.89 5.14
C LEU A 6 -7.40 -10.62 5.13
N LEU A 7 -7.90 -9.85 6.10
CA LEU A 7 -9.31 -9.51 6.20
C LEU A 7 -9.75 -8.61 5.04
N ILE A 8 -8.96 -7.60 4.68
CA ILE A 8 -9.19 -6.74 3.51
C ILE A 8 -9.21 -7.57 2.22
N THR A 9 -8.28 -8.50 2.08
CA THR A 9 -8.20 -9.39 0.90
C THR A 9 -9.42 -10.30 0.82
N ALA A 10 -9.82 -10.94 1.92
CA ALA A 10 -10.98 -11.81 1.96
C ALA A 10 -12.27 -11.05 1.61
N LEU A 11 -12.46 -9.85 2.15
CA LEU A 11 -13.60 -8.98 1.83
C LEU A 11 -13.57 -8.53 0.37
N SER A 12 -12.40 -8.12 -0.13
CA SER A 12 -12.21 -7.73 -1.54
C SER A 12 -12.59 -8.86 -2.50
N ILE A 13 -12.15 -10.09 -2.22
CA ILE A 13 -12.49 -11.27 -3.00
C ILE A 13 -14.00 -11.52 -2.96
N PHE A 14 -14.60 -11.54 -1.77
CA PHE A 14 -16.03 -11.78 -1.60
C PHE A 14 -16.87 -10.75 -2.37
N PHE A 15 -16.53 -9.47 -2.27
CA PHE A 15 -17.21 -8.40 -2.99
C PHE A 15 -16.94 -8.41 -4.50
N ALA A 16 -15.73 -8.78 -4.94
CA ALA A 16 -15.41 -8.90 -6.36
C ALA A 16 -16.29 -9.94 -7.06
N PHE A 17 -16.51 -11.10 -6.41
CA PHE A 17 -17.42 -12.13 -6.91
C PHE A 17 -18.90 -11.70 -6.81
N LYS A 18 -19.31 -11.10 -5.68
CA LYS A 18 -20.69 -10.67 -5.46
C LYS A 18 -21.13 -9.56 -6.42
N MET A 19 -20.26 -8.60 -6.71
CA MET A 19 -20.56 -7.45 -7.56
C MET A 19 -20.16 -7.65 -9.03
N LYS A 20 -19.57 -8.81 -9.39
CA LYS A 20 -18.96 -9.10 -10.70
C LYS A 20 -18.05 -7.98 -11.21
N LYS A 21 -17.44 -7.22 -10.30
CA LYS A 21 -16.53 -6.12 -10.59
C LYS A 21 -15.13 -6.60 -10.25
N PRO A 22 -14.38 -7.16 -11.22
CA PRO A 22 -13.01 -7.63 -10.97
C PRO A 22 -12.10 -6.51 -10.47
N LEU A 23 -12.46 -5.24 -10.76
CA LEU A 23 -11.79 -4.07 -10.23
C LEU A 23 -11.71 -4.05 -8.69
N MET A 24 -12.62 -4.71 -7.95
CA MET A 24 -12.54 -4.78 -6.49
C MET A 24 -11.34 -5.57 -5.97
N LEU A 25 -10.71 -6.41 -6.81
CA LEU A 25 -9.44 -7.08 -6.48
C LEU A 25 -8.25 -6.11 -6.42
N SER A 26 -8.38 -4.87 -6.93
CA SER A 26 -7.32 -3.85 -6.77
C SER A 26 -7.31 -3.22 -5.38
N VAL A 27 -8.39 -3.36 -4.60
CA VAL A 27 -8.51 -2.83 -3.23
C VAL A 27 -7.36 -3.27 -2.32
N PRO A 28 -6.97 -4.56 -2.23
CA PRO A 28 -5.81 -4.97 -1.42
C PRO A 28 -4.50 -4.35 -1.91
N PHE A 29 -4.32 -4.18 -3.23
CA PHE A 29 -3.13 -3.50 -3.78
C PHE A 29 -3.12 -2.01 -3.42
N ALA A 30 -4.27 -1.34 -3.53
CA ALA A 30 -4.41 0.06 -3.13
C ALA A 30 -4.15 0.25 -1.63
N ALA A 31 -4.61 -0.67 -0.77
CA ALA A 31 -4.35 -0.65 0.66
C ALA A 31 -2.85 -0.75 0.98
N ILE A 32 -2.11 -1.62 0.28
CA ILE A 32 -0.65 -1.73 0.42
C ILE A 32 0.04 -0.45 -0.04
N LEU A 33 -0.36 0.12 -1.18
CA LEU A 33 0.17 1.38 -1.71
C LEU A 33 -0.01 2.54 -0.72
N VAL A 34 -1.22 2.69 -0.18
CA VAL A 34 -1.53 3.72 0.82
C VAL A 34 -0.67 3.51 2.07
N TYR A 35 -0.56 2.28 2.57
CA TYR A 35 0.30 1.95 3.70
C TYR A 35 1.76 2.35 3.45
N PHE A 36 2.28 2.07 2.24
CA PHE A 36 3.62 2.47 1.82
C PHE A 36 3.81 3.98 1.80
N VAL A 37 2.87 4.73 1.23
CA VAL A 37 2.91 6.19 1.18
C VAL A 37 2.91 6.78 2.59
N PHE A 38 2.07 6.27 3.49
CA PHE A 38 2.08 6.68 4.89
C PHE A 38 3.40 6.37 5.57
N GLN A 39 3.98 5.19 5.33
CA GLN A 39 5.29 4.83 5.86
C GLN A 39 6.37 5.82 5.39
N ILE A 40 6.42 6.12 4.10
CA ILE A 40 7.37 7.07 3.52
C ILE A 40 7.19 8.46 4.12
N ALA A 41 5.93 8.90 4.30
CA ALA A 41 5.61 10.20 4.90
C ALA A 41 5.96 10.27 6.39
N MET A 42 5.97 9.14 7.10
CA MET A 42 6.35 9.05 8.52
C MET A 42 7.86 8.94 8.74
N VAL A 43 8.66 8.74 7.69
CA VAL A 43 10.13 8.76 7.82
C VAL A 43 10.58 10.19 8.15
N PRO A 44 11.26 10.41 9.29
CA PRO A 44 11.64 11.76 9.75
C PRO A 44 12.76 12.39 8.92
N LEU A 45 13.52 11.58 8.16
CA LEU A 45 14.44 12.07 7.15
C LEU A 45 13.63 12.54 5.94
N GLY A 46 13.85 13.78 5.49
CA GLY A 46 13.21 14.26 4.27
C GLY A 46 13.42 13.24 3.15
N PHE A 47 12.35 12.84 2.45
CA PHE A 47 12.42 11.85 1.36
C PHE A 47 13.59 12.13 0.41
N PHE A 48 13.84 13.40 0.11
CA PHE A 48 14.97 13.87 -0.69
C PHE A 48 16.35 13.65 -0.06
N GLU A 49 16.50 13.79 1.25
CA GLU A 49 17.76 13.50 1.97
C GLU A 49 18.05 11.99 1.94
N THR A 50 17.02 11.17 2.08
CA THR A 50 17.18 9.70 2.01
C THR A 50 17.53 9.24 0.59
N VAL A 51 16.89 9.83 -0.43
CA VAL A 51 17.22 9.55 -1.85
C VAL A 51 18.63 10.04 -2.19
N ARG A 52 19.02 11.25 -1.75
CA ARG A 52 20.40 11.77 -1.92
C ARG A 52 21.43 10.89 -1.25
N PHE A 53 21.16 10.41 -0.03
CA PHE A 53 22.03 9.49 0.69
C PHE A 53 22.19 8.13 -0.02
N ILE A 54 21.08 7.54 -0.49
CA ILE A 54 21.11 6.22 -1.16
C ILE A 54 21.83 6.30 -2.51
N PHE A 55 21.60 7.37 -3.27
CA PHE A 55 22.15 7.51 -4.61
C PHE A 55 23.46 8.32 -4.65
N ASP A 56 24.00 8.75 -3.50
CA ASP A 56 25.18 9.62 -3.38
C ASP A 56 25.11 10.85 -4.31
N LEU A 57 23.90 11.42 -4.49
CA LEU A 57 23.74 12.68 -5.22
C LEU A 57 24.16 13.82 -4.28
N ARG A 58 25.43 14.22 -4.41
CA ARG A 58 25.98 15.42 -3.77
C ARG A 58 25.32 16.70 -4.29
#